data_AF-A0A7C8MN54-F1
#
_entry.id   AF-A0A7C8MN54-F1
#
_cell.length_a   1.000
_cell.length_b   1.000
_cell.length_c   1.000
_cell.angle_alpha   90.00
_cell.angle_beta   90.00
_cell.angle_gamma   90.00
#
_symmetry.space_group_name_H-M   'P 1'
#
loop_
_entity.id
_entity.type
_entity.pdbx_description
1 polymer ?
#
loop_
_entity_poly.entity_id
_entity_poly.type
_entity_poly.pdbx_seq_one_letter_code
_entity_poly.pdbx_strand_id
1 'polypeptide(L)'
;MLEEDPILEEEIRVGLTALSNLVREMIPSGAKPIPANPDRFNLLARPGYKTCRVCGLPGHECHRVDKAVACRVAMLSLIGFWEDVAAQLAFLYSKSRRFQEAVCANVATYEMRVDGTPLKSGAMEVVVLDRLTRNYLKLVSLYARIRPKALHFMHKADLARYESVTKTLNGFLLDGLTDLFERHVAELEAAAAAAATEALKAHNA
;
A
#
# COMPACT_ATOMS: atom_id res chain seq x y z
N MET A 1 17.34 13.09 -32.01
CA MET A 1 16.35 12.01 -32.03
C MET A 1 17.10 10.75 -31.70
N LEU A 2 17.04 10.30 -30.45
CA LEU A 2 17.58 9.00 -30.06
C LEU A 2 16.51 7.98 -30.46
N GLU A 3 16.86 7.00 -31.29
CA GLU A 3 15.98 5.89 -31.64
C GLU A 3 15.57 5.17 -30.35
N GLU A 4 14.27 5.08 -30.11
CA GLU A 4 13.73 4.33 -28.97
C GLU A 4 14.04 2.84 -29.19
N ASP A 5 14.69 2.20 -28.21
CA ASP A 5 15.02 0.78 -28.27
C ASP A 5 13.73 -0.05 -28.17
N PRO A 6 13.29 -0.72 -29.25
CA PRO A 6 12.00 -1.39 -29.30
C PRO A 6 11.89 -2.56 -28.30
N ILE A 7 13.02 -3.11 -27.87
CA ILE A 7 13.05 -4.16 -26.84
C ILE A 7 12.71 -3.55 -25.48
N LEU A 8 13.33 -2.42 -25.15
CA LEU A 8 13.09 -1.72 -23.88
C LEU A 8 11.65 -1.21 -23.78
N GLU A 9 11.08 -0.69 -24.87
CA GLU A 9 9.69 -0.25 -24.89
C GLU A 9 8.72 -1.40 -24.60
N GLU A 10 8.97 -2.57 -25.17
CA GLU A 10 8.17 -3.76 -24.92
C GLU A 10 8.28 -4.23 -23.47
N GLU A 11 9.48 -4.22 -22.88
CA GLU A 11 9.67 -4.56 -21.46
C GLU A 11 8.93 -3.57 -20.53
N ILE A 12 8.95 -2.27 -20.84
CA ILE A 12 8.19 -1.26 -20.10
C ILE A 12 6.69 -1.55 -20.21
N ARG A 13 6.19 -1.86 -21.42
CA ARG A 13 4.78 -2.18 -21.66
C ARG A 13 4.34 -3.43 -20.91
N VAL A 14 5.14 -4.49 -20.93
CA VAL A 14 4.90 -5.72 -20.17
C VAL A 14 4.85 -5.43 -18.67
N GLY A 15 5.82 -4.67 -18.15
CA GLY A 15 5.88 -4.29 -16.75
C GLY A 15 4.68 -3.47 -16.27
N LEU A 16 4.27 -2.47 -17.06
CA LEU A 16 3.08 -1.67 -16.78
C LEU A 16 1.80 -2.52 -16.84
N THR A 17 1.71 -3.44 -17.80
CA THR A 17 0.57 -4.36 -17.92
C THR A 17 0.49 -5.29 -16.71
N ALA A 18 1.63 -5.80 -16.24
CA ALA A 18 1.70 -6.63 -15.04
C ALA A 18 1.20 -5.88 -13.80
N LEU A 19 1.68 -4.64 -13.57
CA LEU A 19 1.17 -3.81 -12.47
C LEU A 19 -0.31 -3.47 -12.64
N SER A 20 -0.76 -3.17 -13.86
CA SER A 20 -2.16 -2.88 -14.18
C SER A 20 -3.08 -4.05 -13.82
N ASN A 21 -2.65 -5.29 -14.13
CA ASN A 21 -3.38 -6.50 -13.76
C ASN A 21 -3.38 -6.70 -12.24
N LEU A 22 -2.24 -6.51 -11.58
CA LEU A 22 -2.13 -6.60 -10.12
C LEU A 22 -3.07 -5.62 -9.42
N VAL A 23 -3.11 -4.35 -9.83
CA VAL A 23 -3.98 -3.34 -9.18
C VAL A 23 -5.47 -3.62 -9.37
N ARG A 24 -5.89 -4.30 -10.45
CA ARG A 24 -7.27 -4.77 -10.60
C ARG A 24 -7.63 -5.79 -9.51
N GLU A 25 -6.70 -6.67 -9.19
CA GLU A 25 -6.85 -7.68 -8.13
C GLU A 25 -6.76 -7.08 -6.72
N MET A 26 -6.36 -5.82 -6.60
CA MET A 26 -6.36 -5.05 -5.36
C MET A 26 -7.70 -4.35 -5.05
N ILE A 27 -8.66 -4.39 -5.98
CA ILE A 27 -9.99 -3.82 -5.80
C ILE A 27 -10.92 -4.93 -5.27
N PRO A 28 -11.80 -4.66 -4.30
CA PRO A 28 -12.73 -5.65 -3.77
C PRO A 28 -13.49 -6.46 -4.84
N SER A 29 -13.94 -5.80 -5.92
CA SER A 29 -14.67 -6.44 -7.02
C SER A 29 -13.78 -7.26 -7.96
N GLY A 30 -12.47 -7.00 -8.01
CA GLY A 30 -11.51 -7.72 -8.85
C GLY A 30 -10.64 -8.72 -8.09
N ALA A 31 -10.77 -8.78 -6.77
CA ALA A 31 -9.93 -9.62 -5.92
C ALA A 31 -10.23 -11.11 -6.13
N LYS A 32 -9.22 -11.89 -6.55
CA LYS A 32 -9.30 -13.36 -6.69
C LYS A 32 -9.67 -14.04 -5.37
N PRO A 33 -10.24 -15.25 -5.33
CA PRO A 33 -10.37 -16.00 -4.06
C PRO A 33 -9.03 -16.18 -3.34
N ILE A 34 -9.02 -16.25 -2.00
CA ILE A 34 -7.80 -16.57 -1.24
C ILE A 34 -7.52 -18.07 -1.45
N PRO A 35 -6.35 -18.46 -2.01
CA PRO A 35 -6.00 -19.87 -2.14
C PRO A 35 -5.74 -20.50 -0.76
N ALA A 36 -5.82 -21.84 -0.66
CA ALA A 36 -5.58 -22.55 0.61
C ALA A 36 -4.18 -22.29 1.18
N ASN A 37 -3.17 -22.18 0.31
CA ASN A 37 -1.79 -21.86 0.66
C ASN A 37 -1.37 -20.61 -0.12
N PRO A 38 -1.64 -19.40 0.39
CA PRO A 38 -1.28 -18.17 -0.30
C PRO A 38 0.23 -18.00 -0.32
N ASP A 39 0.81 -17.91 -1.51
CA ASP A 39 2.21 -17.53 -1.73
C ASP A 39 2.27 -16.22 -2.51
N ARG A 40 3.13 -15.30 -2.06
CA ARG A 40 3.29 -13.94 -2.61
C ARG A 40 1.94 -13.30 -2.97
N PHE A 41 0.97 -13.31 -2.05
CA PHE A 41 -0.42 -12.94 -2.33
C PHE A 41 -0.90 -11.72 -1.53
N ASN A 42 -1.66 -10.82 -2.18
CA ASN A 42 -2.28 -9.68 -1.51
C ASN A 42 -3.56 -10.07 -0.75
N LEU A 43 -3.40 -10.31 0.55
CA LEU A 43 -4.49 -10.62 1.47
C LEU A 43 -5.35 -9.39 1.86
N LEU A 44 -4.93 -8.16 1.54
CA LEU A 44 -5.58 -6.92 1.96
C LEU A 44 -6.60 -6.36 0.95
N ALA A 45 -6.73 -6.97 -0.22
CA ALA A 45 -7.63 -6.48 -1.28
C ALA A 45 -9.13 -6.65 -0.97
N ARG A 46 -9.48 -7.42 0.07
CA ARG A 46 -10.85 -7.89 0.32
C ARG A 46 -11.41 -7.26 1.60
N PRO A 47 -12.69 -6.85 1.61
CA PRO A 47 -13.35 -6.39 2.83
C PRO A 47 -13.34 -7.50 3.89
N GLY A 48 -12.80 -7.18 5.07
CA GLY A 48 -12.49 -8.14 6.12
C GLY A 48 -13.71 -8.50 6.98
N TYR A 49 -14.56 -9.40 6.51
CA TYR A 49 -15.68 -9.89 7.34
C TYR A 49 -15.27 -10.97 8.34
N LYS A 50 -14.15 -11.67 8.09
CA LYS A 50 -13.57 -12.69 8.98
C LYS A 50 -12.05 -12.60 8.97
N THR A 51 -11.50 -11.73 9.80
CA THR A 51 -10.05 -11.54 9.95
C THR A 51 -9.53 -12.21 11.21
N CYS A 52 -8.31 -12.73 11.16
CA CYS A 52 -7.60 -13.28 12.31
C CYS A 52 -7.44 -12.22 13.42
N ARG A 53 -7.72 -12.57 14.69
CA ARG A 53 -7.61 -11.65 15.84
C ARG A 53 -6.17 -11.28 16.19
N VAL A 54 -5.20 -12.11 15.78
CA VAL A 54 -3.77 -11.88 16.04
C VAL A 54 -3.20 -10.93 15.00
N CYS A 55 -3.21 -11.29 13.72
CA CYS A 55 -2.56 -10.50 12.66
C CYS A 55 -3.51 -9.63 11.83
N GLY A 56 -4.83 -9.73 12.01
CA GLY A 56 -5.81 -8.94 11.26
C GLY A 56 -5.96 -9.33 9.78
N LEU A 57 -5.31 -10.41 9.31
CA LEU A 57 -5.41 -10.89 7.93
C LEU A 57 -6.54 -11.93 7.78
N PRO A 58 -7.19 -12.01 6.61
CA PRO A 58 -8.18 -13.05 6.31
C PRO A 58 -7.51 -14.40 5.96
N GLY A 59 -8.35 -15.44 5.79
CA GLY A 59 -7.93 -16.75 5.29
C GLY A 59 -7.44 -17.73 6.36
N HIS A 60 -7.30 -17.29 7.61
CA HIS A 60 -6.97 -18.15 8.75
C HIS A 60 -7.48 -17.54 10.06
N GLU A 61 -7.49 -18.34 11.12
CA GLU A 61 -7.80 -17.88 12.47
C GLU A 61 -6.73 -18.34 13.46
N CYS A 62 -6.31 -17.44 14.34
CA CYS A 62 -5.42 -17.74 15.45
C CYS A 62 -5.97 -17.10 16.71
N HIS A 63 -5.96 -17.86 17.81
CA HIS A 63 -6.45 -17.42 19.11
C HIS A 63 -5.31 -17.07 20.09
N ARG A 64 -4.08 -17.43 19.75
CA ARG A 64 -2.90 -17.34 20.61
C ARG A 64 -1.71 -16.78 19.85
N VAL A 65 -1.15 -15.68 20.35
CA VAL A 65 -0.05 -14.96 19.71
C VAL A 65 1.24 -15.80 19.69
N ASP A 66 1.49 -16.56 20.75
CA ASP A 66 2.67 -17.42 20.94
C ASP A 66 2.67 -18.68 20.05
N LYS A 67 1.54 -18.99 19.41
CA LYS A 67 1.39 -20.15 18.50
C LYS A 67 0.90 -19.73 17.11
N ALA A 68 1.18 -18.50 16.70
CA ALA A 68 0.63 -17.88 15.50
C ALA A 68 1.42 -18.20 14.21
N VAL A 69 1.72 -19.47 13.96
CA VAL A 69 2.46 -19.91 12.75
C VAL A 69 1.72 -19.52 11.47
N ALA A 70 0.39 -19.71 11.43
CA ALA A 70 -0.43 -19.30 10.29
C ALA A 70 -0.39 -17.78 10.05
N CYS A 71 -0.30 -16.97 11.12
CA CYS A 71 -0.11 -15.52 11.00
C CYS A 71 1.24 -15.17 10.38
N ARG A 72 2.31 -15.86 10.78
CA ARG A 72 3.64 -15.68 10.19
C ARG A 72 3.62 -16.00 8.69
N VAL A 73 3.04 -17.14 8.30
CA VAL A 73 2.93 -17.55 6.88
C VAL A 73 2.15 -16.51 6.08
N ALA A 74 0.98 -16.07 6.59
CA ALA A 74 0.18 -15.05 5.93
C ALA A 74 0.93 -13.70 5.77
N MET A 75 1.66 -13.27 6.81
CA MET A 75 2.49 -12.07 6.73
C MET A 75 3.64 -12.21 5.73
N LEU A 76 4.31 -13.36 5.68
CA LEU A 76 5.39 -13.61 4.72
C LEU A 76 4.90 -13.65 3.28
N SER A 77 3.72 -14.24 3.05
CA SER A 77 3.06 -14.20 1.73
C SER A 77 2.76 -12.77 1.31
N LEU A 78 2.22 -11.96 2.22
CA LEU A 78 1.96 -10.55 1.95
C LEU A 78 3.23 -9.73 1.74
N ILE A 79 4.30 -9.99 2.49
CA ILE A 79 5.62 -9.35 2.29
C ILE A 79 6.17 -9.73 0.92
N GLY A 80 6.11 -11.00 0.54
CA GLY A 80 6.56 -11.48 -0.77
C GLY A 80 5.82 -10.82 -1.93
N PHE A 81 4.51 -10.66 -1.81
CA PHE A 81 3.72 -9.90 -2.78
C PHE A 81 4.28 -8.48 -2.99
N TRP A 82 4.58 -7.78 -1.90
CA TRP A 82 5.11 -6.42 -1.95
C TRP A 82 6.56 -6.34 -2.42
N GLU A 83 7.35 -7.39 -2.22
CA GLU A 83 8.70 -7.52 -2.81
C GLU A 83 8.62 -7.55 -4.34
N ASP A 84 7.67 -8.31 -4.92
CA ASP A 84 7.45 -8.33 -6.38
C ASP A 84 7.04 -6.96 -6.93
N VAL A 85 6.10 -6.32 -6.23
CA VAL A 85 5.65 -4.97 -6.58
C VAL A 85 6.82 -3.98 -6.53
N ALA A 86 7.64 -4.02 -5.47
CA ALA A 86 8.79 -3.14 -5.31
C ALA A 86 9.83 -3.32 -6.44
N ALA A 87 10.12 -4.57 -6.83
CA ALA A 87 11.03 -4.85 -7.93
C ALA A 87 10.51 -4.28 -9.26
N GLN A 88 9.21 -4.45 -9.53
CA GLN A 88 8.57 -3.93 -10.75
C GLN A 88 8.52 -2.40 -10.78
N LEU A 89 8.25 -1.76 -9.63
CA LEU A 89 8.30 -0.30 -9.49
C LEU A 89 9.72 0.22 -9.75
N ALA A 90 10.74 -0.40 -9.17
CA ALA A 90 12.13 0.00 -9.36
C ALA A 90 12.56 -0.12 -10.83
N PHE A 91 12.18 -1.21 -11.51
CA PHE A 91 12.41 -1.38 -12.94
C PHE A 91 11.77 -0.25 -13.74
N LEU A 92 10.47 -0.03 -13.59
CA LEU A 92 9.73 0.98 -14.36
C LEU A 92 10.22 2.40 -14.08
N TYR A 93 10.54 2.72 -12.83
CA TYR A 93 11.11 4.01 -12.44
C TYR A 93 12.46 4.26 -13.13
N SER A 94 13.30 3.23 -13.25
CA SER A 94 14.62 3.37 -13.89
C SER A 94 14.58 3.47 -15.41
N LYS A 95 13.51 2.99 -16.06
CA LYS A 95 13.43 2.85 -17.52
C LYS A 95 12.39 3.75 -18.19
N SER A 96 11.34 4.17 -17.49
CA SER A 96 10.25 4.96 -18.06
C SER A 96 10.20 6.36 -17.45
N ARG A 97 10.53 7.38 -18.25
CA ARG A 97 10.44 8.79 -17.83
C ARG A 97 9.01 9.16 -17.40
N ARG A 98 8.01 8.68 -18.12
CA ARG A 98 6.59 8.90 -17.78
C ARG A 98 6.22 8.29 -16.43
N PHE A 99 6.75 7.11 -16.13
CA PHE A 99 6.52 6.47 -14.84
C PHE A 99 7.22 7.23 -13.70
N GLN A 100 8.45 7.67 -13.94
CA GLN A 100 9.19 8.53 -13.00
C GLN A 100 8.45 9.83 -12.69
N GLU A 101 7.97 10.54 -13.73
CA GLU A 101 7.16 11.75 -13.58
C GLU A 101 5.88 11.47 -12.77
N ALA A 102 5.21 10.34 -13.03
CA ALA A 102 4.02 9.95 -12.29
C ALA A 102 4.31 9.62 -10.82
N VAL A 103 5.47 9.02 -10.51
CA VAL A 103 5.94 8.79 -9.12
C VAL A 103 6.16 10.13 -8.41
N CYS A 104 6.89 11.07 -9.03
CA CYS A 104 7.16 12.38 -8.44
C CYS A 104 5.88 13.22 -8.24
N ALA A 105 4.86 13.02 -9.09
CA ALA A 105 3.57 13.70 -8.97
C ALA A 105 2.58 12.99 -8.04
N ASN A 106 2.93 11.84 -7.47
CA ASN A 106 2.03 11.06 -6.62
C ASN A 106 1.95 11.68 -5.21
N VAL A 107 0.74 12.04 -4.79
CA VAL A 107 0.49 12.62 -3.47
C VAL A 107 -0.27 11.61 -2.62
N ALA A 108 0.40 11.09 -1.60
CA ALA A 108 -0.20 10.17 -0.64
C ALA A 108 -0.81 10.92 0.55
N THR A 109 -2.02 10.52 0.95
CA THR A 109 -2.67 11.00 2.19
C THR A 109 -3.09 9.81 3.04
N TYR A 110 -3.15 9.97 4.37
CA TYR A 110 -3.49 8.87 5.28
C TYR A 110 -4.88 8.26 5.00
N GLU A 111 -5.83 9.08 4.54
CA GLU A 111 -7.20 8.64 4.23
C GLU A 111 -7.30 7.72 3.01
N MET A 112 -6.28 7.67 2.15
CA MET A 112 -6.24 6.75 1.01
C MET A 112 -6.25 5.27 1.41
N ARG A 113 -6.01 4.92 2.69
CA ARG A 113 -6.14 3.54 3.20
C ARG A 113 -7.60 3.03 3.21
N VAL A 114 -8.59 3.92 3.25
CA VAL A 114 -10.01 3.56 3.38
C VAL A 114 -10.59 3.24 2.01
N ASP A 115 -11.40 2.18 1.95
CA ASP A 115 -12.16 1.84 0.75
C ASP A 115 -13.31 2.83 0.52
N GLY A 116 -13.58 3.22 -0.73
CA GLY A 116 -14.74 4.05 -1.10
C GLY A 116 -14.44 5.38 -1.77
N THR A 117 -13.17 5.77 -1.89
CA THR A 117 -12.79 6.95 -2.69
C THR A 117 -12.90 6.67 -4.20
N PRO A 118 -13.32 7.66 -5.01
CA PRO A 118 -13.40 7.52 -6.47
C PRO A 118 -12.09 7.02 -7.10
N LEU A 119 -12.21 6.30 -8.21
CA LEU A 119 -11.07 5.95 -9.06
C LEU A 119 -10.47 7.22 -9.65
N LYS A 120 -9.18 7.44 -9.42
CA LYS A 120 -8.42 8.45 -10.17
C LYS A 120 -8.43 8.04 -11.63
N SER A 121 -8.83 8.94 -12.53
CA SER A 121 -8.77 8.76 -13.98
C SER A 121 -7.50 9.41 -14.54
N GLY A 122 -7.00 8.91 -15.66
CA GLY A 122 -5.88 9.53 -16.37
C GLY A 122 -4.96 8.50 -17.01
N ALA A 123 -3.70 8.88 -17.18
CA ALA A 123 -2.66 8.00 -17.69
C ALA A 123 -2.50 6.75 -16.82
N MET A 124 -2.18 5.62 -17.44
CA MET A 124 -2.11 4.32 -16.78
C MET A 124 -1.17 4.32 -15.58
N GLU A 125 -0.03 4.99 -15.68
CA GLU A 125 0.97 5.14 -14.63
C GLU A 125 0.37 5.79 -13.37
N VAL A 126 -0.41 6.85 -13.55
CA VAL A 126 -1.07 7.60 -12.47
C VAL A 126 -2.13 6.73 -11.79
N VAL A 127 -2.93 6.02 -12.58
CA VAL A 127 -3.98 5.12 -12.06
C VAL A 127 -3.37 3.97 -11.26
N VAL A 128 -2.29 3.36 -11.78
CA VAL A 128 -1.56 2.28 -11.11
C VAL A 128 -0.96 2.78 -9.80
N LEU A 129 -0.26 3.91 -9.80
CA LEU A 129 0.37 4.46 -8.59
C LEU A 129 -0.65 4.85 -7.51
N ASP A 130 -1.77 5.47 -7.88
CA ASP A 130 -2.86 5.78 -6.94
C ASP A 130 -3.35 4.49 -6.25
N ARG A 131 -3.59 3.43 -7.03
CA ARG A 131 -4.11 2.15 -6.51
C ARG A 131 -3.10 1.40 -5.65
N LEU A 132 -1.83 1.40 -6.05
CA LEU A 132 -0.74 0.83 -5.26
C LEU A 132 -0.58 1.58 -3.94
N THR A 133 -0.59 2.92 -3.97
CA THR A 133 -0.47 3.77 -2.78
C THR A 133 -1.58 3.47 -1.76
N ARG A 134 -2.84 3.38 -2.21
CA ARG A 134 -3.98 3.03 -1.36
C ARG A 134 -3.80 1.69 -0.65
N ASN A 135 -3.42 0.66 -1.42
CA ASN A 135 -3.25 -0.68 -0.88
C ASN A 135 -2.01 -0.79 0.02
N TYR A 136 -0.96 -0.04 -0.30
CA TYR A 136 0.23 0.03 0.52
C TYR A 136 -0.08 0.69 1.87
N LEU A 137 -0.88 1.76 1.90
CA LEU A 137 -1.32 2.38 3.14
C LEU A 137 -2.19 1.43 4.00
N LYS A 138 -2.92 0.48 3.41
CA LYS A 138 -3.56 -0.61 4.16
C LYS A 138 -2.55 -1.52 4.84
N LEU A 139 -1.43 -1.86 4.18
CA LEU A 139 -0.34 -2.64 4.79
C LEU A 139 0.30 -1.87 5.96
N VAL A 140 0.63 -0.60 5.75
CA VAL A 140 1.24 0.26 6.77
C VAL A 140 0.31 0.37 7.99
N SER A 141 -0.97 0.66 7.76
CA SER A 141 -2.00 0.73 8.80
C SER A 141 -2.19 -0.59 9.54
N LEU A 142 -2.26 -1.71 8.81
CA LEU A 142 -2.34 -3.05 9.39
C LEU A 142 -1.15 -3.29 10.32
N TYR A 143 0.07 -3.12 9.80
CA TYR A 143 1.29 -3.42 10.53
C TYR A 143 1.45 -2.53 11.77
N ALA A 144 1.17 -1.24 11.66
CA ALA A 144 1.18 -0.32 12.80
C ALA A 144 0.30 -0.84 13.96
N ARG A 145 -0.89 -1.35 13.64
CA ARG A 145 -1.82 -1.94 14.63
C ARG A 145 -1.32 -3.25 15.24
N ILE A 146 -0.62 -4.09 14.45
CA ILE A 146 -0.18 -5.42 14.91
C ILE A 146 1.28 -5.48 15.33
N ARG A 147 2.05 -4.39 15.22
CA ARG A 147 3.50 -4.36 15.46
C ARG A 147 3.91 -5.02 16.79
N PRO A 148 3.26 -4.75 17.95
CA PRO A 148 3.62 -5.43 19.18
C PRO A 148 3.40 -6.95 19.12
N LYS A 149 2.32 -7.40 18.45
CA LYS A 149 2.01 -8.82 18.26
C LYS A 149 2.97 -9.49 17.26
N ALA A 150 3.35 -8.77 16.21
CA ALA A 150 4.26 -9.26 15.18
C ALA A 150 5.60 -9.72 15.75
N LEU A 151 6.13 -9.03 16.77
CA LEU A 151 7.37 -9.40 17.46
C LEU A 151 7.33 -10.80 18.11
N HIS A 152 6.15 -11.34 18.38
CA HIS A 152 5.99 -12.65 19.00
C HIS A 152 5.86 -13.80 18.00
N PHE A 153 5.53 -13.53 16.74
CA PHE A 153 5.34 -14.57 15.73
C PHE A 153 6.19 -14.41 14.47
N MET A 154 6.81 -13.25 14.25
CA MET A 154 7.79 -13.01 13.19
C MET A 154 9.20 -13.10 13.75
N HIS A 155 10.09 -13.75 13.00
CA HIS A 155 11.50 -13.80 13.34
C HIS A 155 12.21 -12.51 12.94
N LYS A 156 13.42 -12.27 13.48
CA LYS A 156 14.24 -11.09 13.16
C LYS A 156 14.46 -10.93 11.64
N ALA A 157 14.69 -12.02 10.92
CA ALA A 157 14.86 -11.99 9.47
C ALA A 157 13.57 -11.58 8.74
N ASP A 158 12.39 -11.98 9.23
CA ASP A 158 11.11 -11.62 8.63
C ASP A 158 10.81 -10.12 8.83
N LEU A 159 11.15 -9.59 10.02
CA LEU A 159 11.03 -8.17 10.34
C LEU A 159 11.97 -7.34 9.47
N ALA A 160 13.23 -7.77 9.31
CA ALA A 160 14.18 -7.09 8.43
C ALA A 160 13.72 -7.08 6.96
N ARG A 161 13.11 -8.17 6.48
CA ARG A 161 12.49 -8.21 5.14
C ARG A 161 11.36 -7.20 5.01
N TYR A 162 10.46 -7.14 6.00
CA TYR A 162 9.38 -6.15 6.05
C TYR A 162 9.92 -4.71 6.04
N GLU A 163 10.92 -4.40 6.86
CA GLU A 163 11.53 -3.08 6.93
C GLU A 163 12.22 -2.69 5.61
N SER A 164 12.91 -3.63 4.97
CA SER A 164 13.56 -3.41 3.68
C SER A 164 12.55 -3.08 2.57
N VAL A 165 11.49 -3.89 2.44
CA VAL A 165 10.48 -3.66 1.39
C VAL A 165 9.69 -2.38 1.63
N THR A 166 9.35 -2.07 2.88
CA THR A 166 8.63 -0.83 3.21
C THR A 166 9.47 0.41 2.98
N LYS A 167 10.77 0.38 3.29
CA LYS A 167 11.69 1.48 2.95
C LYS A 167 11.69 1.78 1.45
N THR A 168 11.78 0.74 0.63
CA THR A 168 11.75 0.88 -0.84
C THR A 168 10.41 1.44 -1.33
N LEU A 169 9.29 0.89 -0.83
CA LEU A 169 7.95 1.32 -1.23
C LEU A 169 7.62 2.74 -0.75
N ASN A 170 8.10 3.17 0.42
CA ASN A 170 7.97 4.55 0.88
C ASN A 170 8.61 5.52 -0.10
N GLY A 171 9.78 5.18 -0.65
CA GLY A 171 10.47 6.00 -1.65
C GLY A 171 9.66 6.20 -2.93
N PHE A 172 8.93 5.18 -3.39
CA PHE A 172 8.14 5.26 -4.62
C PHE A 172 6.71 5.75 -4.44
N LEU A 173 6.05 5.37 -3.34
CA LEU A 173 4.61 5.56 -3.17
C LEU A 173 4.27 6.71 -2.24
N LEU A 174 5.17 7.03 -1.31
CA LEU A 174 4.92 8.03 -0.27
C LEU A 174 5.88 9.22 -0.35
N ASP A 175 6.70 9.35 -1.40
CA ASP A 175 7.75 10.40 -1.48
C ASP A 175 8.68 10.41 -0.26
N GLY A 176 9.01 9.22 0.26
CA GLY A 176 9.82 9.06 1.46
C GLY A 176 9.11 9.40 2.78
N LEU A 177 7.83 9.79 2.75
CA LEU A 177 7.04 10.11 3.93
C LEU A 177 6.79 8.86 4.79
N THR A 178 6.92 9.03 6.11
CA THR A 178 6.75 7.95 7.11
C THR A 178 5.78 8.29 8.23
N ASP A 179 5.39 9.57 8.34
CA ASP A 179 4.64 10.21 9.43
C ASP A 179 3.24 10.69 8.99
N LEU A 180 2.65 10.05 7.96
CA LEU A 180 1.39 10.48 7.35
C LEU A 180 0.22 10.56 8.33
N PHE A 181 0.23 9.73 9.39
CA PHE A 181 -0.80 9.79 10.43
C PHE A 181 -0.64 11.04 11.31
N GLU A 182 0.57 11.33 11.80
CA GLU A 182 0.79 12.53 12.62
C GLU A 182 0.48 13.81 11.85
N ARG A 183 0.83 13.86 10.56
CA ARG A 183 0.45 14.97 9.67
C ARG A 183 -1.05 15.11 9.53
N HIS A 184 -1.75 14.00 9.31
CA HIS A 184 -3.19 14.03 9.16
C HIS A 184 -3.89 14.54 10.44
N VAL A 185 -3.42 14.12 11.63
CA VAL A 185 -3.92 14.64 12.90
C VAL A 185 -3.68 16.15 13.02
N ALA A 186 -2.48 16.61 12.71
CA ALA A 186 -2.14 18.04 12.74
C ALA A 186 -2.99 18.87 11.75
N GLU A 187 -3.26 18.34 10.55
CA GLU A 187 -4.14 18.97 9.55
C GLU A 187 -5.59 19.09 10.05
N LEU A 188 -6.12 18.05 10.70
CA LEU A 188 -7.46 18.07 11.30
C LEU A 188 -7.56 19.09 12.44
N GLU A 189 -6.56 19.15 13.31
CA GLU A 189 -6.49 20.13 14.40
C GLU A 189 -6.43 21.57 13.86
N ALA A 190 -5.62 21.82 12.84
CA ALA A 190 -5.53 23.12 12.18
C ALA A 190 -6.85 23.52 11.51
N ALA A 191 -7.52 22.59 10.82
CA ALA A 191 -8.81 22.82 10.20
C ALA A 191 -9.91 23.13 11.24
N ALA A 192 -9.93 22.39 12.36
CA ALA A 192 -10.87 22.64 13.45
C ALA A 192 -10.65 24.03 14.09
N ALA A 193 -9.40 24.45 14.29
CA ALA A 193 -9.07 25.77 14.81
C ALA A 193 -9.49 26.90 13.86
N ALA A 194 -9.31 26.71 12.54
CA ALA A 194 -9.75 27.67 11.53
C ALA A 194 -11.28 27.82 11.54
N ALA A 195 -12.03 26.71 11.54
CA ALA A 195 -13.49 26.72 11.58
C ALA A 195 -14.04 27.38 12.86
N ALA A 196 -13.42 27.13 14.03
CA ALA A 196 -13.80 27.78 15.28
C ALA A 196 -13.58 29.29 15.23
N THR A 197 -12.50 29.75 14.59
CA THR A 197 -12.19 31.17 14.42
C THR A 197 -13.18 31.87 13.49
N GLU A 198 -13.58 31.22 12.40
CA GLU A 198 -14.61 31.73 11.49
C GLU A 198 -15.99 31.80 12.16
N ALA A 199 -16.38 30.78 12.92
CA ALA A 199 -17.63 30.77 13.68
C ALA A 199 -17.68 31.90 14.72
N LEU A 200 -16.57 32.17 15.41
CA LEU A 200 -16.47 33.28 16.37
C LEU A 200 -16.59 34.65 15.70
N LYS A 201 -16.00 34.81 14.51
CA LYS A 201 -16.14 36.04 13.70
C LYS A 201 -17.58 36.25 13.23
N ALA A 202 -18.25 35.17 12.81
CA ALA A 202 -19.64 35.24 12.35
C ALA A 202 -20.63 35.53 13.48
N HIS A 203 -20.34 35.11 14.72
CA HIS A 203 -21.18 35.44 15.89
C HIS A 203 -20.98 36.90 16.36
N ASN A 204 -19.78 37.46 16.17
CA ASN A 204 -19.44 38.82 16.59
C ASN A 204 -19.68 39.89 15.50
N ALA A 205 -20.23 39.49 14.35
CA ALA A 205 -20.65 40.36 13.25
C ALA A 205 -22.17 40.58 13.28
#